data_AF-A0AAN8N4Y0-F1
#
_entry.id   AF-A0AAN8N4Y0-F1
#
_cell.length_a   1.000
_cell.length_b   1.000
_cell.length_c   1.000
_cell.angle_alpha   90.00
_cell.angle_beta   90.00
_cell.angle_gamma   90.00
#
_symmetry.space_group_name_H-M   'P 1'
#
loop_
_entity.id
_entity.type
_entity.pdbx_description
1 polymer ?
#
loop_
_entity_poly.entity_id
_entity_poly.type
_entity_poly.pdbx_seq_one_letter_code
_entity_poly.pdbx_strand_id
1 'polypeptide(L)'
;MKTPTYNFRSLFSRLGPSKATTAATTTAAIAATNNPPPPKKPRSLYSIIKLFSSNRPKHHHPAIRINMDTNLPRIFITADTNEFDPSELAQWQAEGYEVEYIPRADTHAFELLGDSLESNEKYCIIAYGTAATIALEYALYPVGNLAALIVYYPTGLPSTFPSEEYPKRIRQIFIHVPDAQPFNFDITKKIPSLKFQLYQNAKPGFAEKLTINYNPIAQGLAHSRSLAIVREVLGPKVDLEEIWGEHLLASFVARNANRTLDSMVKEPYVNHVPTLTGGNGYAELHSFYNEHFIPNNPPSLSLRQISRTVGVDRIVDEMICRFDHTTEISWMLPGVKPTGRKVEIPIVLIACIKAGKVFAENVYWDQASVLKQIGVVDFTGLPVSGPESAWKVGDRDSVPGNIMLGTWEETLTNDGSATVTEGVTGS
;
A
#
# COMPACT_ATOMS: atom_id res chain seq x y z
N MET A 1 11.36 36.35 22.29
CA MET A 1 10.23 35.72 22.99
C MET A 1 10.10 34.28 22.48
N LYS A 2 9.75 33.37 23.38
CA LYS A 2 10.09 31.93 23.39
C LYS A 2 9.48 31.07 22.28
N THR A 3 10.27 30.12 21.78
CA THR A 3 9.87 28.96 20.96
C THR A 3 9.09 27.94 21.82
N PRO A 4 7.97 27.36 21.37
CA PRO A 4 7.29 26.33 22.15
C PRO A 4 7.86 24.94 21.83
N THR A 5 8.40 24.29 22.86
CA THR A 5 8.70 22.84 22.90
C THR A 5 7.43 22.05 23.21
N TYR A 6 7.11 21.04 22.39
CA TYR A 6 5.99 20.12 22.61
C TYR A 6 6.36 19.03 23.64
N ASN A 7 5.51 18.85 24.64
CA ASN A 7 5.64 17.85 25.70
C ASN A 7 4.63 16.70 25.46
N PHE A 8 5.12 15.48 25.27
CA PHE A 8 4.35 14.29 24.88
C PHE A 8 3.54 13.61 26.02
N ARG A 9 3.35 14.26 27.18
CA ARG A 9 2.80 13.60 28.39
C ARG A 9 1.27 13.59 28.55
N SER A 10 0.45 14.04 27.60
CA SER A 10 -1.00 14.17 27.83
C SER A 10 -1.93 13.14 27.15
N LEU A 11 -1.40 12.05 26.57
CA LEU A 11 -2.22 11.07 25.82
C LEU A 11 -2.63 9.79 26.60
N PHE A 12 -2.27 9.65 27.88
CA PHE A 12 -2.63 8.46 28.67
C PHE A 12 -3.19 8.80 30.06
N SER A 13 -4.31 9.52 30.13
CA SER A 13 -5.04 9.75 31.40
C SER A 13 -6.54 9.46 31.33
N ARG A 14 -6.97 8.53 30.46
CA ARG A 14 -8.37 8.08 30.42
C ARG A 14 -8.52 6.57 30.26
N LEU A 15 -8.09 5.82 31.25
CA LEU A 15 -8.61 4.48 31.52
C LEU A 15 -8.78 4.34 33.04
N GLY A 16 -10.04 4.30 33.49
CA GLY A 16 -10.39 4.01 34.89
C GLY A 16 -10.17 2.54 35.23
N PRO A 17 -10.18 2.17 36.52
CA PRO A 17 -9.79 0.85 36.97
C PRO A 17 -10.80 -0.23 36.55
N SER A 18 -10.32 -1.31 35.93
CA SER A 18 -11.08 -2.52 35.65
C SER A 18 -11.09 -3.44 36.87
N LYS A 19 -12.26 -3.97 37.22
CA LYS A 19 -12.48 -4.87 38.36
C LYS A 19 -11.83 -6.25 38.13
N ALA A 20 -11.23 -6.77 39.20
CA ALA A 20 -10.71 -8.13 39.27
C ALA A 20 -11.83 -9.19 39.13
N THR A 21 -11.61 -10.17 38.27
CA THR A 21 -12.43 -11.39 38.21
C THR A 21 -11.57 -12.58 38.62
N THR A 22 -11.97 -13.24 39.69
CA THR A 22 -11.37 -14.43 40.28
C THR A 22 -11.52 -15.63 39.35
N ALA A 23 -10.41 -16.27 38.96
CA ALA A 23 -10.41 -17.58 38.31
C ALA A 23 -9.91 -18.63 39.32
N ALA A 24 -10.74 -19.65 39.54
CA ALA A 24 -10.50 -20.73 40.48
C ALA A 24 -9.45 -21.72 39.95
N THR A 25 -8.48 -22.04 40.80
CA THR A 25 -7.47 -23.09 40.61
C THR A 25 -8.14 -24.46 40.60
N THR A 26 -7.97 -25.22 39.50
CA THR A 26 -8.21 -26.67 39.51
C THR A 26 -6.92 -27.38 39.14
N THR A 27 -6.35 -28.06 40.13
CA THR A 27 -5.15 -28.89 40.03
C THR A 27 -5.50 -30.21 39.36
N ALA A 28 -4.82 -30.57 38.27
CA ALA A 28 -4.81 -31.93 37.74
C ALA A 28 -3.37 -32.35 37.43
N ALA A 29 -2.87 -33.29 38.22
CA ALA A 29 -1.58 -33.94 38.03
C ALA A 29 -1.71 -35.05 36.99
N ILE A 30 -0.87 -35.05 35.94
CA ILE A 30 -0.63 -36.24 35.09
C ILE A 30 0.87 -36.31 34.72
N ALA A 31 1.38 -37.53 34.79
CA ALA A 31 2.77 -37.95 34.83
C ALA A 31 3.59 -37.69 33.55
N ALA A 32 4.90 -37.56 33.77
CA ALA A 32 5.95 -37.44 32.76
C ALA A 32 6.13 -38.72 31.93
N THR A 33 6.26 -38.56 30.61
CA THR A 33 6.99 -39.51 29.74
C THR A 33 7.85 -38.74 28.74
N ASN A 34 9.14 -39.10 28.71
CA ASN A 34 10.20 -38.50 27.91
C ASN A 34 10.14 -38.98 26.45
N ASN A 35 10.08 -38.05 25.49
CA ASN A 35 10.92 -37.96 24.29
C ASN A 35 10.36 -36.90 23.31
N PRO A 36 11.20 -36.00 22.74
CA PRO A 36 10.76 -35.05 21.73
C PRO A 36 10.45 -35.75 20.39
N PRO A 37 9.39 -35.35 19.66
CA PRO A 37 9.08 -35.93 18.37
C PRO A 37 10.15 -35.55 17.32
N PRO A 38 10.46 -36.43 16.36
CA PRO A 38 11.49 -36.17 15.35
C PRO A 38 11.13 -34.97 14.46
N PRO A 39 12.13 -34.22 13.95
CA PRO A 39 11.89 -33.05 13.12
C PRO A 39 11.12 -33.44 11.85
N LYS A 40 9.98 -32.77 11.63
CA LYS A 40 9.19 -32.94 10.41
C LYS A 40 10.03 -32.54 9.21
N LYS A 41 10.15 -33.45 8.22
CA LYS A 41 10.84 -33.22 6.95
C LYS A 41 10.37 -31.90 6.30
N PRO A 42 11.28 -31.13 5.66
CA PRO A 42 10.91 -29.91 4.97
C PRO A 42 9.90 -30.23 3.85
N ARG A 43 8.77 -29.53 3.85
CA ARG A 43 7.74 -29.68 2.80
C ARG A 43 8.31 -29.18 1.48
N SER A 44 8.27 -30.02 0.44
CA SER A 44 8.73 -29.69 -0.92
C SER A 44 7.80 -28.66 -1.59
N LEU A 45 8.26 -28.09 -2.71
CA LEU A 45 7.61 -27.08 -3.57
C LEU A 45 6.10 -27.29 -3.88
N TYR A 46 5.52 -28.45 -3.54
CA TYR A 46 4.10 -28.75 -3.65
C TYR A 46 3.17 -27.86 -2.80
N SER A 47 3.67 -27.06 -1.84
CA SER A 47 2.81 -26.16 -1.05
C SER A 47 2.42 -24.85 -1.74
N ILE A 48 3.07 -24.48 -2.85
CA ILE A 48 2.71 -23.25 -3.61
C ILE A 48 1.45 -23.47 -4.46
N ILE A 49 1.22 -24.70 -4.94
CA ILE A 49 0.11 -25.02 -5.85
C ILE A 49 -1.26 -25.04 -5.15
N LYS A 50 -1.31 -25.17 -3.81
CA LYS A 50 -2.57 -25.23 -3.06
C LYS A 50 -3.03 -23.91 -2.43
N LEU A 51 -2.24 -22.83 -2.53
CA LEU A 51 -2.68 -21.50 -2.09
C LEU A 51 -3.32 -20.65 -3.22
N PHE A 52 -3.23 -21.08 -4.48
CA PHE A 52 -3.63 -20.25 -5.63
C PHE A 52 -4.52 -20.98 -6.67
N SER A 53 -5.27 -22.03 -6.29
CA SER A 53 -6.24 -22.66 -7.20
C SER A 53 -7.69 -22.37 -6.80
N SER A 54 -8.26 -21.31 -7.36
CA SER A 54 -9.70 -21.19 -7.57
C SER A 54 -10.00 -21.74 -8.97
N ASN A 55 -10.67 -22.90 -9.05
CA ASN A 55 -11.13 -23.44 -10.33
C ASN A 55 -12.34 -22.63 -10.81
N ARG A 56 -12.17 -21.77 -11.82
CA ARG A 56 -13.27 -21.33 -12.71
C ARG A 56 -12.84 -21.42 -14.18
N PRO A 57 -13.76 -21.77 -15.10
CA PRO A 57 -13.43 -22.02 -16.50
C PRO A 57 -13.07 -20.72 -17.24
N LYS A 58 -12.11 -20.84 -18.16
CA LYS A 58 -11.68 -19.80 -19.09
C LYS A 58 -12.70 -19.62 -20.20
N HIS A 59 -13.14 -18.39 -20.45
CA HIS A 59 -13.82 -18.02 -21.69
C HIS A 59 -12.86 -17.21 -22.57
N HIS A 60 -12.71 -17.63 -23.82
CA HIS A 60 -12.09 -16.88 -24.92
C HIS A 60 -13.20 -16.42 -25.85
N HIS A 61 -13.24 -15.15 -26.24
CA HIS A 61 -13.73 -14.74 -27.56
C HIS A 61 -13.02 -13.45 -28.06
N PRO A 62 -12.84 -13.29 -29.40
CA PRO A 62 -11.99 -12.28 -30.04
C PRO A 62 -12.72 -10.97 -30.43
N ALA A 63 -11.94 -9.97 -30.87
CA ALA A 63 -12.33 -8.58 -31.14
C ALA A 63 -13.25 -8.31 -32.35
N ILE A 64 -14.06 -7.22 -32.29
CA ILE A 64 -14.21 -6.07 -33.23
C ILE A 64 -15.27 -5.05 -32.71
N ARG A 65 -15.06 -3.75 -33.00
CA ARG A 65 -15.78 -2.46 -32.67
C ARG A 65 -17.26 -2.41 -33.15
N ILE A 66 -18.21 -1.56 -32.72
CA ILE A 66 -18.28 -0.08 -32.47
C ILE A 66 -19.55 0.25 -31.59
N ASN A 67 -19.50 1.31 -30.75
CA ASN A 67 -20.57 2.28 -30.32
C ASN A 67 -21.79 1.86 -29.46
N MET A 68 -22.11 2.71 -28.45
CA MET A 68 -23.28 2.75 -27.52
C MET A 68 -23.31 1.83 -26.27
N ASP A 69 -22.33 0.96 -26.04
CA ASP A 69 -22.49 -0.22 -25.14
C ASP A 69 -21.75 -0.21 -23.79
N THR A 70 -21.10 0.88 -23.38
CA THR A 70 -20.31 0.85 -22.14
C THR A 70 -21.14 1.32 -20.95
N ASN A 71 -21.82 0.38 -20.26
CA ASN A 71 -22.48 0.59 -18.96
C ASN A 71 -21.44 0.85 -17.83
N LEU A 72 -20.42 1.66 -18.12
CA LEU A 72 -19.34 2.02 -17.23
C LEU A 72 -19.76 3.19 -16.36
N PRO A 73 -19.34 3.23 -15.07
CA PRO A 73 -19.65 4.37 -14.23
C PRO A 73 -18.98 5.65 -14.74
N ARG A 74 -19.71 6.76 -14.68
CA ARG A 74 -19.27 8.06 -15.19
C ARG A 74 -18.55 8.91 -14.14
N ILE A 75 -17.44 9.50 -14.56
CA ILE A 75 -16.66 10.47 -13.79
C ILE A 75 -16.53 11.74 -14.63
N PHE A 76 -16.89 12.87 -14.03
CA PHE A 76 -16.64 14.19 -14.59
C PHE A 76 -15.40 14.79 -13.96
N ILE A 77 -14.47 15.25 -14.78
CA ILE A 77 -13.25 15.94 -14.36
C ILE A 77 -13.35 17.40 -14.78
N THR A 78 -12.99 18.33 -13.90
CA THR A 78 -13.02 19.77 -14.22
C THR A 78 -11.86 20.53 -13.60
N ALA A 79 -11.39 21.54 -14.31
CA ALA A 79 -10.30 22.43 -13.90
C ALA A 79 -10.56 23.86 -14.44
N ASP A 80 -9.76 24.82 -14.01
CA ASP A 80 -9.81 26.23 -14.44
C ASP A 80 -9.17 26.50 -15.82
N THR A 81 -8.64 25.46 -16.45
CA THR A 81 -8.01 25.48 -17.77
C THR A 81 -8.97 25.02 -18.87
N ASN A 82 -8.60 25.28 -20.13
CA ASN A 82 -9.31 24.74 -21.30
C ASN A 82 -8.88 23.31 -21.66
N GLU A 83 -7.65 22.97 -21.29
CA GLU A 83 -7.04 21.67 -21.51
C GLU A 83 -6.61 21.13 -20.15
N PHE A 84 -6.71 19.83 -19.97
CA PHE A 84 -6.29 19.13 -18.75
C PHE A 84 -5.26 18.06 -19.08
N ASP A 85 -4.53 17.63 -18.06
CA ASP A 85 -3.50 16.60 -18.20
C ASP A 85 -4.10 15.31 -18.81
N PRO A 86 -3.74 14.95 -20.06
CA PRO A 86 -4.30 13.79 -20.73
C PRO A 86 -3.90 12.48 -20.04
N SER A 87 -2.79 12.47 -19.30
CA SER A 87 -2.34 11.29 -18.57
C SER A 87 -3.18 11.01 -17.33
N GLU A 88 -3.74 12.04 -16.69
CA GLU A 88 -4.69 11.86 -15.59
C GLU A 88 -6.04 11.37 -16.12
N LEU A 89 -6.52 11.91 -17.25
CA LEU A 89 -7.74 11.41 -17.91
C LEU A 89 -7.59 9.94 -18.32
N ALA A 90 -6.48 9.59 -18.98
CA ALA A 90 -6.20 8.23 -19.41
C ALA A 90 -6.07 7.25 -18.23
N GLN A 91 -5.56 7.71 -17.09
CA GLN A 91 -5.47 6.89 -15.89
C GLN A 91 -6.86 6.47 -15.39
N TRP A 92 -7.83 7.39 -15.31
CA TRP A 92 -9.20 7.06 -14.93
C TRP A 92 -9.90 6.18 -15.98
N GLN A 93 -9.70 6.45 -17.27
CA GLN A 93 -10.25 5.60 -18.34
C GLN A 93 -9.72 4.16 -18.24
N ALA A 94 -8.44 3.99 -17.95
CA ALA A 94 -7.81 2.68 -17.81
C ALA A 94 -8.32 1.91 -16.57
N GLU A 95 -8.81 2.62 -15.54
CA GLU A 95 -9.49 2.02 -14.38
C GLU A 95 -10.93 1.55 -14.70
N GLY A 96 -11.42 1.77 -15.92
CA GLY A 96 -12.73 1.30 -16.38
C GLY A 96 -13.86 2.30 -16.16
N TYR A 97 -13.57 3.60 -16.18
CA TYR A 97 -14.57 4.66 -16.07
C TYR A 97 -14.80 5.36 -17.40
N GLU A 98 -16.04 5.80 -17.62
CA GLU A 98 -16.32 6.81 -18.64
C GLU A 98 -15.90 8.17 -18.06
N VAL A 99 -14.94 8.83 -18.71
CA VAL A 99 -14.35 10.08 -18.21
C VAL A 99 -14.66 11.20 -19.18
N GLU A 100 -15.37 12.23 -18.68
CA GLU A 100 -15.64 13.45 -19.41
C GLU A 100 -14.94 14.63 -18.73
N TYR A 101 -14.18 15.39 -19.52
CA TYR A 101 -13.55 16.61 -19.05
C TYR A 101 -14.40 17.84 -19.40
N ILE A 102 -14.73 18.63 -18.38
CA ILE A 102 -15.52 19.85 -18.50
C ILE A 102 -14.60 21.03 -18.16
N PRO A 103 -14.15 21.80 -19.17
CA PRO A 103 -13.29 22.95 -18.93
C PRO A 103 -14.06 24.06 -18.23
N ARG A 104 -13.45 24.66 -17.21
CA ARG A 104 -13.96 25.88 -16.54
C ARG A 104 -15.42 25.78 -16.09
N ALA A 105 -15.79 24.65 -15.48
CA ALA A 105 -17.15 24.43 -15.02
C ALA A 105 -17.56 25.52 -14.01
N ASP A 106 -18.68 26.17 -14.31
CA ASP A 106 -19.40 27.04 -13.39
C ASP A 106 -20.58 26.29 -12.75
N THR A 107 -21.33 26.98 -11.89
CA THR A 107 -22.51 26.40 -11.23
C THR A 107 -23.52 25.85 -12.23
N HIS A 108 -23.72 26.54 -13.35
CA HIS A 108 -24.68 26.13 -14.38
C HIS A 108 -24.22 24.86 -15.10
N ALA A 109 -22.93 24.75 -15.41
CA ALA A 109 -22.36 23.54 -15.98
C ALA A 109 -22.61 22.34 -15.06
N PHE A 110 -22.43 22.48 -13.74
CA PHE A 110 -22.70 21.39 -12.80
C PHE A 110 -24.18 20.99 -12.71
N GLU A 111 -25.11 21.94 -12.82
CA GLU A 111 -26.56 21.66 -12.89
C GLU A 111 -26.89 20.79 -14.11
N LEU A 112 -26.32 21.12 -15.28
CA LEU A 112 -26.53 20.37 -16.53
C LEU A 112 -25.98 18.94 -16.48
N LEU A 113 -24.95 18.66 -15.67
CA LEU A 113 -24.42 17.29 -15.54
C LEU A 113 -25.46 16.33 -15.00
N GLY A 114 -26.24 16.77 -14.01
CA GLY A 114 -27.32 15.98 -13.44
C GLY A 114 -28.41 15.63 -14.46
N ASP A 115 -28.69 16.56 -15.38
CA ASP A 115 -29.73 16.40 -16.41
C ASP A 115 -29.32 15.44 -17.53
N SER A 116 -28.02 15.24 -17.73
CA SER A 116 -27.46 14.32 -18.75
C SER A 116 -27.51 12.85 -18.36
N LEU A 117 -27.94 12.54 -17.13
CA LEU A 117 -27.87 11.21 -16.52
C LEU A 117 -29.25 10.58 -16.38
N GLU A 118 -29.32 9.25 -16.44
CA GLU A 118 -30.56 8.55 -16.13
C GLU A 118 -30.94 8.72 -14.64
N SER A 119 -32.24 8.64 -14.32
CA SER A 119 -32.75 8.95 -12.97
C SER A 119 -32.11 8.16 -11.81
N ASN A 120 -31.45 7.03 -12.08
CA ASN A 120 -30.78 6.19 -11.07
C ASN A 120 -29.26 6.08 -11.25
N GLU A 121 -28.69 6.77 -12.25
CA GLU A 121 -27.26 6.70 -12.55
C GLU A 121 -26.48 7.58 -11.58
N LYS A 122 -25.52 6.99 -10.87
CA LYS A 122 -24.62 7.70 -9.95
C LYS A 122 -23.37 8.15 -10.67
N TYR A 123 -22.85 9.32 -10.28
CA TYR A 123 -21.63 9.88 -10.84
C TYR A 123 -20.72 10.49 -9.79
N CYS A 124 -19.46 10.71 -10.17
CA CYS A 124 -18.49 11.43 -9.37
C CYS A 124 -18.00 12.69 -10.07
N ILE A 125 -17.70 13.73 -9.30
CA ILE A 125 -16.97 14.91 -9.78
C ILE A 125 -15.57 14.90 -9.16
N ILE A 126 -14.55 15.08 -9.99
CA ILE A 126 -13.17 15.32 -9.57
C ILE A 126 -12.76 16.70 -10.08
N ALA A 127 -12.57 17.65 -9.18
CA ALA A 127 -12.35 19.04 -9.53
C ALA A 127 -10.99 19.56 -9.03
N TYR A 128 -10.36 20.42 -9.82
CA TYR A 128 -9.01 20.96 -9.58
C TYR A 128 -9.03 22.50 -9.53
N GLY A 129 -8.18 23.08 -8.68
CA GLY A 129 -7.96 24.53 -8.62
C GLY A 129 -9.24 25.33 -8.33
N THR A 130 -9.49 26.39 -9.11
CA THR A 130 -10.68 27.24 -8.92
C THR A 130 -11.99 26.50 -9.18
N ALA A 131 -12.03 25.59 -10.16
CA ALA A 131 -13.21 24.76 -10.41
C ALA A 131 -13.55 23.88 -9.20
N ALA A 132 -12.53 23.49 -8.43
CA ALA A 132 -12.73 22.75 -7.18
C ALA A 132 -13.41 23.57 -6.08
N THR A 133 -13.13 24.87 -5.99
CA THR A 133 -13.85 25.78 -5.08
C THR A 133 -15.31 25.93 -5.50
N ILE A 134 -15.59 26.12 -6.79
CA ILE A 134 -16.96 26.23 -7.30
C ILE A 134 -17.72 24.92 -7.06
N ALA A 135 -17.09 23.76 -7.30
CA ALA A 135 -17.69 22.46 -7.05
C ALA A 135 -18.04 22.25 -5.56
N LEU A 136 -17.20 22.73 -4.64
CA LEU A 136 -17.50 22.71 -3.21
C LEU A 136 -18.72 23.56 -2.85
N GLU A 137 -18.84 24.76 -3.43
CA GLU A 137 -20.00 25.65 -3.23
C GLU A 137 -21.28 25.04 -3.79
N TYR A 138 -21.22 24.48 -5.00
CA TYR A 138 -22.32 23.75 -5.61
C TYR A 138 -22.78 22.57 -4.75
N ALA A 139 -21.84 21.81 -4.18
CA ALA A 139 -22.15 20.66 -3.34
C ALA A 139 -22.76 21.01 -1.96
N LEU A 140 -22.83 22.30 -1.57
CA LEU A 140 -23.58 22.74 -0.39
C LEU A 140 -25.09 22.51 -0.55
N TYR A 141 -25.59 22.43 -1.78
CA TYR A 141 -27.01 22.26 -2.07
C TYR A 141 -27.36 20.81 -2.44
N PRO A 142 -28.62 20.35 -2.30
CA PRO A 142 -29.02 19.01 -2.68
C PRO A 142 -28.96 18.73 -4.20
N VAL A 143 -27.79 18.33 -4.70
CA VAL A 143 -27.57 17.69 -6.01
C VAL A 143 -28.07 16.24 -6.09
N GLY A 144 -28.95 15.93 -7.04
CA GLY A 144 -29.38 14.55 -7.31
C GLY A 144 -28.23 13.69 -7.84
N ASN A 145 -28.18 12.42 -7.46
CA ASN A 145 -27.29 11.38 -8.01
C ASN A 145 -25.76 11.52 -7.89
N LEU A 146 -25.24 12.69 -7.49
CA LEU A 146 -23.82 12.88 -7.16
C LEU A 146 -23.42 12.00 -5.95
N ALA A 147 -22.55 11.02 -6.19
CA ALA A 147 -22.16 10.05 -5.17
C ALA A 147 -20.89 10.46 -4.40
N ALA A 148 -19.93 11.10 -5.08
CA ALA A 148 -18.75 11.66 -4.44
C ALA A 148 -18.25 12.91 -5.17
N LEU A 149 -17.72 13.85 -4.39
CA LEU A 149 -16.99 15.02 -4.85
C LEU A 149 -15.57 14.96 -4.29
N ILE A 150 -14.60 14.91 -5.18
CA ILE A 150 -13.18 14.87 -4.83
C ILE A 150 -12.56 16.15 -5.37
N VAL A 151 -11.89 16.91 -4.50
CA VAL A 151 -11.33 18.21 -4.88
C VAL A 151 -9.84 18.28 -4.61
N TYR A 152 -9.10 18.88 -5.54
CA TYR A 152 -7.66 19.04 -5.49
C TYR A 152 -7.31 20.53 -5.40
N TYR A 153 -6.59 20.91 -4.34
CA TYR A 153 -6.09 22.26 -4.08
C TYR A 153 -7.12 23.37 -4.39
N PRO A 154 -8.32 23.33 -3.78
CA PRO A 154 -9.35 24.35 -4.01
C PRO A 154 -8.83 25.72 -3.56
N THR A 155 -8.97 26.76 -4.39
CA THR A 155 -8.48 28.12 -4.09
C THR A 155 -9.10 28.78 -2.86
N GLY A 156 -10.26 28.30 -2.44
CA GLY A 156 -10.98 28.68 -1.23
C GLY A 156 -11.86 27.54 -0.73
N LEU A 157 -12.22 27.59 0.56
CA LEU A 157 -13.19 26.71 1.18
C LEU A 157 -14.48 27.49 1.48
N PRO A 158 -15.66 26.85 1.40
CA PRO A 158 -16.90 27.48 1.83
C PRO A 158 -16.83 28.01 3.27
N SER A 159 -17.41 29.19 3.52
CA SER A 159 -17.45 29.82 4.84
C SER A 159 -18.29 29.06 5.86
N THR A 160 -19.24 28.26 5.38
CA THR A 160 -20.15 27.44 6.19
C THR A 160 -20.33 26.11 5.50
N PHE A 161 -20.01 25.02 6.19
CA PHE A 161 -20.38 23.68 5.74
C PHE A 161 -21.79 23.34 6.25
N PRO A 162 -22.59 22.55 5.52
CA PRO A 162 -23.91 22.16 5.97
C PRO A 162 -23.81 21.48 7.35
N SER A 163 -24.72 21.83 8.27
CA SER A 163 -24.75 21.27 9.63
C SER A 163 -24.90 19.75 9.63
N GLU A 164 -24.66 19.10 10.77
CA GLU A 164 -24.82 17.64 10.96
C GLU A 164 -26.20 17.07 10.57
N GLU A 165 -27.21 17.95 10.38
CA GLU A 165 -28.58 17.60 10.03
C GLU A 165 -28.90 17.67 8.52
N TYR A 166 -27.98 18.14 7.68
CA TYR A 166 -28.16 18.20 6.22
C TYR A 166 -27.78 16.85 5.56
N PRO A 167 -28.51 16.38 4.54
CA PRO A 167 -29.14 15.06 4.59
C PRO A 167 -28.18 13.86 4.40
N LYS A 168 -28.50 12.79 5.14
CA LYS A 168 -27.92 11.42 5.14
C LYS A 168 -27.98 10.67 3.79
N ARG A 169 -28.29 11.32 2.67
CA ARG A 169 -28.23 10.73 1.32
C ARG A 169 -26.82 10.90 0.75
N ILE A 170 -25.93 10.10 1.34
CA ILE A 170 -24.60 9.63 0.91
C ILE A 170 -23.93 10.50 -0.18
N ARG A 171 -23.15 11.49 0.28
CA ARG A 171 -22.09 12.12 -0.51
C ARG A 171 -20.78 11.99 0.23
N GLN A 172 -19.75 11.50 -0.45
CA GLN A 172 -18.38 11.60 0.08
C GLN A 172 -17.72 12.85 -0.50
N ILE A 173 -17.47 13.86 0.35
CA ILE A 173 -16.65 15.01 -0.04
C ILE A 173 -15.23 14.80 0.50
N PHE A 174 -14.25 14.80 -0.39
CA PHE A 174 -12.85 14.58 -0.04
C PHE A 174 -11.95 15.67 -0.62
N ILE A 175 -11.16 16.31 0.23
CA ILE A 175 -10.32 17.45 -0.13
C ILE A 175 -8.84 17.09 -0.04
N HIS A 176 -8.13 17.18 -1.16
CA HIS A 176 -6.68 17.06 -1.23
C HIS A 176 -6.04 18.43 -1.13
N VAL A 177 -5.21 18.62 -0.11
CA VAL A 177 -4.67 19.92 0.26
C VAL A 177 -3.13 19.89 0.31
N PRO A 178 -2.42 20.69 -0.51
CA PRO A 178 -0.99 20.89 -0.34
C PRO A 178 -0.69 21.72 0.91
N ASP A 179 0.36 21.36 1.65
CA ASP A 179 0.76 22.06 2.88
C ASP A 179 1.23 23.50 2.66
N ALA A 180 1.75 23.83 1.48
CA ALA A 180 2.14 25.18 1.11
C ALA A 180 0.95 26.12 0.80
N GLN A 181 -0.29 25.61 0.77
CA GLN A 181 -1.44 26.41 0.42
C GLN A 181 -1.99 27.16 1.65
N PRO A 182 -2.09 28.51 1.60
CA PRO A 182 -2.58 29.29 2.72
C PRO A 182 -4.10 29.14 2.83
N PHE A 183 -4.59 28.39 3.83
CA PHE A 183 -5.99 28.46 4.23
C PHE A 183 -6.14 29.41 5.41
N ASN A 184 -7.09 30.34 5.28
CA ASN A 184 -7.53 31.18 6.40
C ASN A 184 -8.51 30.45 7.34
N PHE A 185 -8.70 29.14 7.12
CA PHE A 185 -9.61 28.29 7.86
C PHE A 185 -8.82 27.31 8.72
N ASP A 186 -9.20 27.21 9.99
CA ASP A 186 -8.65 26.21 10.90
C ASP A 186 -9.19 24.82 10.55
N ILE A 187 -8.47 24.11 9.69
CA ILE A 187 -8.74 22.72 9.30
C ILE A 187 -8.84 21.77 10.52
N THR A 188 -8.36 22.17 11.70
CA THR A 188 -8.47 21.36 12.92
C THR A 188 -9.86 21.44 13.57
N LYS A 189 -10.70 22.42 13.20
CA LYS A 189 -12.12 22.40 13.54
C LYS A 189 -12.80 21.29 12.75
N LYS A 190 -12.87 20.11 13.36
CA LYS A 190 -13.53 18.93 12.82
C LYS A 190 -14.94 19.29 12.35
N ILE A 191 -15.14 19.25 11.04
CA ILE A 191 -16.46 19.11 10.43
C ILE A 191 -16.61 17.62 10.10
N PRO A 192 -17.42 16.85 10.84
CA PRO A 192 -17.41 15.39 10.75
C PRO A 192 -17.69 14.81 9.34
N SER A 193 -18.41 15.54 8.50
CA SER A 193 -18.74 15.17 7.12
C SER A 193 -17.66 15.49 6.09
N LEU A 194 -16.69 16.33 6.44
CA LEU A 194 -15.63 16.78 5.53
C LEU A 194 -14.33 16.04 5.82
N LYS A 195 -13.87 15.25 4.85
CA LYS A 195 -12.55 14.61 4.93
C LYS A 195 -11.54 15.44 4.13
N PHE A 196 -10.40 15.73 4.73
CA PHE A 196 -9.28 16.36 4.03
C PHE A 196 -7.98 15.61 4.30
N GLN A 197 -7.06 15.67 3.34
CA GLN A 197 -5.72 15.14 3.46
C GLN A 197 -4.70 16.21 3.12
N LEU A 198 -3.75 16.42 4.02
CA LEU A 198 -2.60 17.27 3.80
C LEU A 198 -1.47 16.49 3.14
N TYR A 199 -0.81 17.13 2.17
CA TYR A 199 0.35 16.61 1.45
C TYR A 199 1.56 17.48 1.75
N GLN A 200 2.55 16.88 2.40
CA GLN A 200 3.78 17.56 2.80
C GLN A 200 4.66 17.87 1.58
N ASN A 201 5.31 19.03 1.60
CA ASN A 201 6.18 19.51 0.53
C ASN A 201 5.48 19.54 -0.85
N ALA A 202 4.19 19.88 -0.87
CA ALA A 202 3.39 19.95 -2.08
C ALA A 202 2.88 21.38 -2.31
N LYS A 203 2.66 21.74 -3.58
CA LYS A 203 2.09 23.03 -4.00
C LYS A 203 0.85 22.79 -4.86
N PRO A 204 -0.07 23.76 -5.01
CA PRO A 204 -1.15 23.67 -5.98
C PRO A 204 -0.65 23.27 -7.37
N GLY A 205 -1.34 22.34 -8.03
CA GLY A 205 -0.88 21.69 -9.27
C GLY A 205 -0.14 20.35 -9.07
N PHE A 206 0.14 19.93 -7.83
CA PHE A 206 0.95 18.72 -7.59
C PHE A 206 0.44 17.43 -8.25
N ALA A 207 -0.85 17.38 -8.57
CA ALA A 207 -1.51 16.21 -9.13
C ALA A 207 -1.46 16.15 -10.67
N GLU A 208 -1.04 17.22 -11.33
CA GLU A 208 -1.00 17.33 -12.80
C GLU A 208 0.45 17.27 -13.29
N LYS A 209 0.80 16.24 -14.07
CA LYS A 209 2.16 15.98 -14.58
C LYS A 209 2.71 17.08 -15.45
N LEU A 210 1.82 17.80 -16.15
CA LEU A 210 2.21 18.90 -17.03
C LEU A 210 2.50 20.21 -16.30
N THR A 211 2.33 20.26 -14.98
CA THR A 211 2.62 21.46 -14.18
C THR A 211 4.02 21.43 -13.59
N ILE A 212 4.60 22.62 -13.35
CA ILE A 212 5.89 22.77 -12.66
C ILE A 212 5.87 22.27 -11.20
N ASN A 213 4.68 22.18 -10.62
CA ASN A 213 4.50 21.77 -9.23
C ASN A 213 4.24 20.27 -9.09
N TYR A 214 4.24 19.50 -10.19
CA TYR A 214 4.03 18.06 -10.16
C TYR A 214 4.89 17.38 -9.11
N ASN A 215 4.24 16.64 -8.21
CA ASN A 215 4.92 15.85 -7.19
C ASN A 215 4.40 14.41 -7.30
N PRO A 216 5.18 13.47 -7.83
CA PRO A 216 4.71 12.10 -8.08
C PRO A 216 4.33 11.35 -6.81
N ILE A 217 4.96 11.67 -5.67
CA ILE A 217 4.64 11.03 -4.38
C ILE A 217 3.29 11.54 -3.89
N ALA A 218 3.09 12.86 -3.87
CA ALA A 218 1.82 13.44 -3.45
C ALA A 218 0.68 13.05 -4.40
N GLN A 219 0.92 13.08 -5.71
CA GLN A 219 -0.05 12.66 -6.73
C GLN A 219 -0.43 11.19 -6.56
N GLY A 220 0.53 10.28 -6.41
CA GLY A 220 0.24 8.86 -6.21
C GLY A 220 -0.60 8.60 -4.95
N LEU A 221 -0.22 9.24 -3.83
CA LEU A 221 -0.97 9.15 -2.58
C LEU A 221 -2.39 9.75 -2.67
N ALA A 222 -2.56 10.85 -3.40
CA ALA A 222 -3.87 11.46 -3.62
C ALA A 222 -4.72 10.62 -4.54
N HIS A 223 -4.15 10.11 -5.63
CA HIS A 223 -4.82 9.24 -6.58
C HIS A 223 -5.33 7.97 -5.91
N SER A 224 -4.51 7.25 -5.12
CA SER A 224 -4.98 6.04 -4.42
C SER A 224 -6.17 6.34 -3.49
N ARG A 225 -6.16 7.46 -2.78
CA ARG A 225 -7.29 7.88 -1.93
C ARG A 225 -8.54 8.21 -2.74
N SER A 226 -8.38 8.92 -3.87
CA SER A 226 -9.48 9.22 -4.78
C SER A 226 -10.07 7.94 -5.37
N LEU A 227 -9.22 7.03 -5.84
CA LEU A 227 -9.62 5.74 -6.41
C LEU A 227 -10.38 4.89 -5.39
N ALA A 228 -9.99 4.92 -4.12
CA ALA A 228 -10.70 4.22 -3.04
C ALA A 228 -12.15 4.72 -2.92
N ILE A 229 -12.35 6.03 -2.92
CA ILE A 229 -13.67 6.64 -2.83
C ILE A 229 -14.50 6.28 -4.07
N VAL A 230 -13.95 6.49 -5.26
CA VAL A 230 -14.66 6.22 -6.52
C VAL A 230 -15.06 4.74 -6.61
N ARG A 231 -14.15 3.80 -6.33
CA ARG A 231 -14.49 2.37 -6.34
C ARG A 231 -15.51 1.99 -5.27
N GLU A 232 -15.51 2.66 -4.12
CA GLU A 232 -16.51 2.44 -3.07
C GLU A 232 -17.90 2.85 -3.56
N VAL A 233 -18.02 4.01 -4.23
CA VAL A 233 -19.32 4.58 -4.59
C VAL A 233 -19.85 4.17 -5.97
N LEU A 234 -18.96 3.89 -6.91
CA LEU A 234 -19.27 3.56 -8.31
C LEU A 234 -18.83 2.15 -8.74
N GLY A 235 -17.92 1.50 -8.00
CA GLY A 235 -17.22 0.30 -8.49
C GLY A 235 -16.14 0.66 -9.53
N PRO A 236 -15.55 -0.31 -10.27
CA PRO A 236 -15.72 -1.74 -10.09
C PRO A 236 -14.98 -2.25 -8.84
N LYS A 237 -15.40 -3.42 -8.36
CA LYS A 237 -14.61 -4.18 -7.38
C LYS A 237 -13.53 -4.95 -8.12
N VAL A 238 -12.28 -4.70 -7.78
CA VAL A 238 -11.11 -5.34 -8.39
C VAL A 238 -10.51 -6.34 -7.41
N ASP A 239 -10.32 -7.58 -7.86
CA ASP A 239 -9.61 -8.59 -7.08
C ASP A 239 -8.09 -8.44 -7.31
N LEU A 240 -7.46 -7.65 -6.44
CA LEU A 240 -6.01 -7.44 -6.51
C LEU A 240 -5.22 -8.71 -6.21
N GLU A 241 -5.76 -9.61 -5.40
CA GLU A 241 -5.07 -10.84 -5.01
C GLU A 241 -5.00 -11.83 -6.15
N GLU A 242 -6.06 -11.90 -6.96
CA GLU A 242 -6.06 -12.68 -8.20
C GLU A 242 -4.99 -12.16 -9.17
N ILE A 243 -4.98 -10.85 -9.46
CA ILE A 243 -4.00 -10.21 -10.35
C ILE A 243 -2.57 -10.51 -9.88
N TRP A 244 -2.32 -10.32 -8.58
CA TRP A 244 -0.99 -10.53 -8.01
C TRP A 244 -0.60 -12.02 -7.94
N GLY A 245 -1.55 -12.90 -7.64
CA GLY A 245 -1.34 -14.35 -7.65
C GLY A 245 -0.95 -14.86 -9.04
N GLU A 246 -1.62 -14.40 -10.09
CA GLU A 246 -1.27 -14.72 -11.47
C GLU A 246 0.13 -14.25 -11.85
N HIS A 247 0.50 -13.03 -11.44
CA HIS A 247 1.83 -12.48 -11.63
C HIS A 247 2.92 -13.37 -10.98
N LEU A 248 2.73 -13.73 -9.70
CA LEU A 248 3.66 -14.59 -8.98
C LEU A 248 3.77 -16.00 -9.60
N LEU A 249 2.66 -16.56 -10.07
CA LEU A 249 2.65 -17.84 -10.76
C LEU A 249 3.47 -17.79 -12.05
N ALA A 250 3.39 -16.71 -12.82
CA ALA A 250 4.18 -16.54 -14.03
C ALA A 250 5.69 -16.50 -13.73
N SER A 251 6.09 -15.72 -12.73
CA SER A 251 7.50 -15.48 -12.38
C SER A 251 8.15 -16.68 -11.69
N PHE A 252 7.50 -17.26 -10.69
CA PHE A 252 8.13 -18.27 -9.81
C PHE A 252 7.77 -19.71 -10.16
N VAL A 253 6.57 -19.98 -10.69
CA VAL A 253 6.14 -21.35 -11.01
C VAL A 253 6.36 -21.67 -12.48
N ALA A 254 5.81 -20.85 -13.38
CA ALA A 254 5.98 -21.04 -14.81
C ALA A 254 7.41 -20.65 -15.28
N ARG A 255 8.11 -19.82 -14.50
CA ARG A 255 9.48 -19.35 -14.79
C ARG A 255 9.57 -18.80 -16.22
N ASN A 256 8.64 -17.93 -16.59
CA ASN A 256 8.50 -17.42 -17.96
C ASN A 256 8.44 -15.89 -17.96
N ALA A 257 9.53 -15.25 -18.43
CA ALA A 257 9.66 -13.80 -18.46
C ALA A 257 8.56 -13.11 -19.28
N ASN A 258 8.18 -13.67 -20.44
CA ASN A 258 7.13 -13.09 -21.28
C ASN A 258 5.77 -13.10 -20.56
N ARG A 259 5.40 -14.23 -19.93
CA ARG A 259 4.16 -14.32 -19.17
C ARG A 259 4.15 -13.38 -17.96
N THR A 260 5.30 -13.18 -17.33
CA THR A 260 5.46 -12.19 -16.25
C THR A 260 5.16 -10.79 -16.77
N LEU A 261 5.77 -10.37 -17.88
CA LEU A 261 5.56 -9.05 -18.46
C LEU A 261 4.15 -8.85 -19.02
N ASP A 262 3.50 -9.90 -19.55
CA ASP A 262 2.13 -9.82 -20.04
C ASP A 262 1.13 -9.42 -18.93
N SER A 263 1.42 -9.82 -17.68
CA SER A 263 0.64 -9.45 -16.48
C SER A 263 0.95 -8.04 -15.96
N MET A 264 1.94 -7.36 -16.54
CA MET A 264 2.34 -6.01 -16.17
C MET A 264 1.77 -4.95 -17.13
N VAL A 265 1.73 -3.70 -16.66
CA VAL A 265 1.42 -2.55 -17.53
C VAL A 265 2.52 -2.33 -18.58
N LYS A 266 2.26 -1.46 -19.56
CA LYS A 266 3.19 -1.18 -20.67
C LYS A 266 4.54 -0.61 -20.22
N GLU A 267 4.52 0.26 -19.20
CA GLU A 267 5.72 0.85 -18.60
C GLU A 267 5.83 0.40 -17.13
N PRO A 268 6.26 -0.85 -16.86
CA PRO A 268 6.36 -1.36 -15.51
C PRO A 268 7.69 -0.98 -14.85
N TYR A 269 7.76 -1.14 -13.53
CA TYR A 269 8.96 -0.85 -12.76
C TYR A 269 9.18 -1.91 -11.68
N VAL A 270 10.40 -2.45 -11.56
CA VAL A 270 10.76 -3.35 -10.46
C VAL A 270 12.04 -2.87 -9.82
N ASN A 271 12.06 -2.84 -8.49
CA ASN A 271 13.22 -2.47 -7.72
C ASN A 271 13.42 -3.38 -6.51
N HIS A 272 14.52 -4.11 -6.54
CA HIS A 272 15.07 -4.82 -5.41
C HIS A 272 15.92 -3.84 -4.61
N VAL A 273 15.29 -3.22 -3.60
CA VAL A 273 15.77 -2.00 -2.95
C VAL A 273 17.21 -2.14 -2.42
N PRO A 274 17.61 -3.23 -1.74
CA PRO A 274 18.95 -3.31 -1.17
C PRO A 274 20.09 -3.45 -2.18
N THR A 275 19.79 -3.90 -3.42
CA THR A 275 20.80 -4.12 -4.47
C THR A 275 20.63 -3.21 -5.68
N LEU A 276 19.54 -2.42 -5.72
CA LEU A 276 19.15 -1.57 -6.85
C LEU A 276 19.04 -2.36 -8.17
N THR A 277 18.70 -3.64 -8.10
CA THR A 277 18.47 -4.48 -9.28
C THR A 277 17.00 -4.50 -9.67
N GLY A 278 16.71 -4.82 -10.93
CA GLY A 278 15.37 -4.75 -11.50
C GLY A 278 15.41 -4.05 -12.85
N GLY A 279 14.44 -3.17 -13.11
CA GLY A 279 14.38 -2.42 -14.36
C GLY A 279 13.21 -1.45 -14.43
N ASN A 280 13.30 -0.51 -15.36
CA ASN A 280 12.28 0.48 -15.67
C ASN A 280 11.84 0.37 -17.13
N GLY A 281 10.54 0.15 -17.35
CA GLY A 281 9.98 -0.12 -18.67
C GLY A 281 10.14 -1.57 -19.12
N TYR A 282 9.44 -1.90 -20.20
CA TYR A 282 9.35 -3.28 -20.70
C TYR A 282 10.72 -3.86 -21.09
N ALA A 283 11.55 -3.10 -21.79
CA ALA A 283 12.81 -3.59 -22.35
C ALA A 283 13.81 -4.00 -21.26
N GLU A 284 14.01 -3.14 -20.25
CA GLU A 284 14.90 -3.42 -19.12
C GLU A 284 14.39 -4.62 -18.32
N LEU A 285 13.09 -4.66 -18.02
CA LEU A 285 12.52 -5.77 -17.25
C LEU A 285 12.53 -7.09 -18.01
N HIS A 286 12.33 -7.09 -19.32
CA HIS A 286 12.50 -8.28 -20.13
C HIS A 286 13.91 -8.84 -20.04
N SER A 287 14.93 -7.98 -20.23
CA SER A 287 16.33 -8.38 -20.06
C SER A 287 16.58 -8.93 -18.65
N PHE A 288 16.14 -8.19 -17.63
CA PHE A 288 16.33 -8.55 -16.23
C PHE A 288 15.69 -9.89 -15.87
N TYR A 289 14.40 -10.09 -16.22
CA TYR A 289 13.70 -11.35 -15.92
C TYR A 289 14.31 -12.54 -16.64
N ASN A 290 14.68 -12.35 -17.91
CA ASN A 290 15.20 -13.42 -18.75
C ASN A 290 16.64 -13.81 -18.41
N GLU A 291 17.48 -12.86 -18.00
CA GLU A 291 18.92 -13.08 -17.86
C GLU A 291 19.42 -13.10 -16.41
N HIS A 292 18.79 -12.33 -15.51
CA HIS A 292 19.32 -12.08 -14.16
C HIS A 292 18.43 -12.55 -13.02
N PHE A 293 17.14 -12.74 -13.26
CA PHE A 293 16.19 -13.14 -12.22
C PHE A 293 15.80 -14.61 -12.33
N ILE A 294 15.06 -15.00 -13.38
CA ILE A 294 14.43 -16.32 -13.45
C ILE A 294 15.47 -17.44 -13.52
N PRO A 295 16.54 -17.38 -14.34
CA PRO A 295 17.54 -18.45 -14.40
C PRO A 295 18.40 -18.55 -13.14
N ASN A 296 18.64 -17.44 -12.44
CA ASN A 296 19.54 -17.33 -11.29
C ASN A 296 18.92 -17.76 -9.95
N ASN A 297 17.64 -18.11 -9.93
CA ASN A 297 17.00 -18.61 -8.72
C ASN A 297 17.49 -20.02 -8.38
N PRO A 298 18.03 -20.25 -7.17
CA PRO A 298 18.53 -21.57 -6.78
C PRO A 298 17.36 -22.56 -6.67
N PRO A 299 17.56 -23.87 -6.95
CA PRO A 299 16.49 -24.86 -6.89
C PRO A 299 15.80 -24.98 -5.51
N SER A 300 16.52 -24.61 -4.45
CA SER A 300 16.03 -24.59 -3.07
C SER A 300 15.20 -23.34 -2.73
N LEU A 301 15.10 -22.35 -3.62
CA LEU A 301 14.40 -21.10 -3.35
C LEU A 301 12.96 -21.40 -2.96
N SER A 302 12.57 -20.90 -1.79
CA SER A 302 11.21 -21.01 -1.28
C SER A 302 10.78 -19.71 -0.64
N LEU A 303 9.54 -19.31 -0.91
CA LEU A 303 8.91 -18.13 -0.35
C LEU A 303 7.70 -18.60 0.47
N ARG A 304 7.68 -18.25 1.75
CA ARG A 304 6.55 -18.53 2.65
C ARG A 304 5.90 -17.22 3.05
N GLN A 305 4.68 -16.98 2.58
CA GLN A 305 3.89 -15.83 3.01
C GLN A 305 3.59 -15.91 4.52
N ILE A 306 3.79 -14.79 5.21
CA ILE A 306 3.54 -14.61 6.65
C ILE A 306 2.29 -13.78 6.84
N SER A 307 2.25 -12.62 6.19
CA SER A 307 1.11 -11.71 6.21
C SER A 307 0.93 -11.06 4.85
N ARG A 308 -0.29 -10.58 4.60
CA ARG A 308 -0.66 -9.82 3.41
C ARG A 308 -1.58 -8.68 3.80
N THR A 309 -1.28 -7.48 3.31
CA THR A 309 -2.17 -6.31 3.38
C THR A 309 -2.63 -5.94 1.99
N VAL A 310 -3.94 -5.88 1.78
CA VAL A 310 -4.56 -5.50 0.50
C VAL A 310 -5.13 -4.10 0.63
N GLY A 311 -4.62 -3.17 -0.18
CA GLY A 311 -5.12 -1.81 -0.34
C GLY A 311 -6.11 -1.69 -1.50
N VAL A 312 -6.35 -0.46 -1.96
CA VAL A 312 -7.18 -0.22 -3.15
C VAL A 312 -6.45 -0.54 -4.45
N ASP A 313 -5.15 -0.32 -4.51
CA ASP A 313 -4.33 -0.45 -5.72
C ASP A 313 -2.97 -1.08 -5.41
N ARG A 314 -2.79 -1.62 -4.21
CA ARG A 314 -1.51 -2.12 -3.73
C ARG A 314 -1.65 -3.35 -2.86
N ILE A 315 -0.71 -4.27 -2.98
CA ILE A 315 -0.52 -5.40 -2.07
C ILE A 315 0.83 -5.26 -1.38
N VAL A 316 0.84 -5.53 -0.08
CA VAL A 316 2.06 -5.66 0.71
C VAL A 316 2.13 -7.09 1.23
N ASP A 317 3.08 -7.86 0.72
CA ASP A 317 3.37 -9.22 1.18
C ASP A 317 4.59 -9.22 2.09
N GLU A 318 4.43 -9.78 3.27
CA GLU A 318 5.54 -10.13 4.16
C GLU A 318 5.78 -11.63 4.03
N MET A 319 7.01 -12.01 3.68
CA MET A 319 7.35 -13.41 3.41
C MET A 319 8.69 -13.77 4.06
N ILE A 320 8.89 -15.06 4.33
CA ILE A 320 10.22 -15.60 4.60
C ILE A 320 10.76 -16.21 3.31
N CYS A 321 11.89 -15.68 2.84
CA CYS A 321 12.67 -16.23 1.75
C CYS A 321 13.72 -17.19 2.31
N ARG A 322 13.81 -18.40 1.74
CA ARG A 322 14.84 -19.38 2.08
C ARG A 322 15.49 -19.96 0.85
N PHE A 323 16.81 -20.11 0.90
CA PHE A 323 17.57 -20.81 -0.14
C PHE A 323 18.92 -21.29 0.39
N ASP A 324 19.48 -22.28 -0.30
CA ASP A 324 20.89 -22.65 -0.21
C ASP A 324 21.62 -21.90 -1.34
N HIS A 325 22.67 -21.15 -1.01
CA HIS A 325 23.45 -20.32 -1.95
C HIS A 325 24.36 -21.20 -2.83
N THR A 326 23.72 -21.94 -3.74
CA THR A 326 24.32 -22.97 -4.63
C THR A 326 24.54 -22.47 -6.06
N THR A 327 23.92 -21.35 -6.42
CA THR A 327 24.07 -20.63 -7.69
C THR A 327 24.26 -19.15 -7.40
N GLU A 328 24.80 -18.40 -8.34
CA GLU A 328 24.83 -16.94 -8.25
C GLU A 328 23.39 -16.40 -8.33
N ILE A 329 23.02 -15.52 -7.40
CA ILE A 329 21.68 -14.94 -7.26
C ILE A 329 21.75 -13.45 -7.57
N SER A 330 21.81 -13.10 -8.85
CA SER A 330 22.15 -11.74 -9.32
C SER A 330 21.29 -10.63 -8.71
N TRP A 331 20.01 -10.90 -8.43
CA TRP A 331 19.10 -9.91 -7.86
C TRP A 331 19.32 -9.65 -6.36
N MET A 332 19.84 -10.62 -5.59
CA MET A 332 20.04 -10.49 -4.14
C MET A 332 21.52 -10.35 -3.76
N LEU A 333 22.40 -11.00 -4.51
CA LEU A 333 23.83 -11.16 -4.27
C LEU A 333 24.63 -10.96 -5.58
N PRO A 334 24.50 -9.80 -6.25
CA PRO A 334 25.18 -9.54 -7.52
C PRO A 334 26.70 -9.71 -7.39
N GLY A 335 27.29 -10.57 -8.23
CA GLY A 335 28.74 -10.81 -8.26
C GLY A 335 29.29 -11.69 -7.13
N VAL A 336 28.44 -12.21 -6.24
CA VAL A 336 28.89 -13.11 -5.17
C VAL A 336 28.77 -14.56 -5.61
N LYS A 337 29.90 -15.28 -5.61
CA LYS A 337 29.95 -16.70 -5.97
C LYS A 337 29.19 -17.57 -4.96
N PRO A 338 28.64 -18.72 -5.39
CA PRO A 338 27.99 -19.68 -4.49
C PRO A 338 28.87 -20.01 -3.27
N THR A 339 28.31 -19.84 -2.08
CA THR A 339 29.00 -20.13 -0.81
C THR A 339 28.58 -21.45 -0.18
N GLY A 340 27.52 -22.09 -0.72
CA GLY A 340 26.92 -23.30 -0.17
C GLY A 340 26.19 -23.10 1.16
N ARG A 341 26.12 -21.87 1.67
CA ARG A 341 25.47 -21.54 2.93
C ARG A 341 23.96 -21.37 2.76
N LYS A 342 23.23 -21.63 3.84
CA LYS A 342 21.79 -21.42 3.90
C LYS A 342 21.49 -19.98 4.27
N VAL A 343 20.45 -19.43 3.66
CA VAL A 343 19.90 -18.12 3.98
C VAL A 343 18.43 -18.27 4.33
N GLU A 344 18.03 -17.67 5.45
CA GLU A 344 16.63 -17.40 5.80
C GLU A 344 16.51 -15.91 6.11
N ILE A 345 15.63 -15.22 5.40
CA ILE A 345 15.47 -13.77 5.56
C ILE A 345 14.01 -13.34 5.37
N PRO A 346 13.45 -12.47 6.24
CA PRO A 346 12.20 -11.78 5.94
C PRO A 346 12.38 -10.86 4.73
N ILE A 347 11.41 -10.91 3.81
CA ILE A 347 11.31 -9.98 2.69
C ILE A 347 9.94 -9.31 2.73
N VAL A 348 9.88 -8.05 2.31
CA VAL A 348 8.63 -7.31 2.11
C VAL A 348 8.53 -6.93 0.65
N LEU A 349 7.45 -7.38 -0.01
CA LEU A 349 7.16 -7.05 -1.40
C LEU A 349 5.96 -6.12 -1.45
N ILE A 350 6.16 -4.96 -2.07
CA ILE A 350 5.11 -3.97 -2.32
C ILE A 350 4.80 -3.97 -3.81
N ALA A 351 3.66 -4.54 -4.19
CA ALA A 351 3.16 -4.55 -5.56
C ALA A 351 2.09 -3.47 -5.72
N CYS A 352 2.28 -2.56 -6.68
CA CYS A 352 1.28 -1.59 -7.12
C CYS A 352 0.60 -2.11 -8.37
N ILE A 353 -0.72 -1.99 -8.43
CA ILE A 353 -1.58 -2.44 -9.52
C ILE A 353 -2.31 -1.23 -10.08
N LYS A 354 -2.31 -1.10 -11.41
CA LYS A 354 -3.05 -0.07 -12.14
C LYS A 354 -3.77 -0.72 -13.31
N ALA A 355 -5.02 -0.32 -13.54
CA ALA A 355 -5.79 -0.77 -14.70
C ALA A 355 -5.80 -2.31 -14.87
N GLY A 356 -5.96 -3.04 -13.75
CA GLY A 356 -6.00 -4.50 -13.73
C GLY A 356 -4.65 -5.21 -13.97
N LYS A 357 -3.52 -4.50 -13.97
CA LYS A 357 -2.19 -5.07 -14.18
C LYS A 357 -1.17 -4.58 -13.16
N VAL A 358 -0.10 -5.35 -12.95
CA VAL A 358 1.01 -4.95 -12.08
C VAL A 358 1.75 -3.78 -12.71
N PHE A 359 1.82 -2.66 -12.00
CA PHE A 359 2.55 -1.46 -12.40
C PHE A 359 3.96 -1.44 -11.85
N ALA A 360 4.11 -1.67 -10.54
CA ALA A 360 5.38 -1.50 -9.89
C ALA A 360 5.60 -2.50 -8.76
N GLU A 361 6.84 -2.90 -8.55
CA GLU A 361 7.25 -3.74 -7.43
C GLU A 361 8.44 -3.10 -6.71
N ASN A 362 8.35 -2.99 -5.39
CA ASN A 362 9.51 -2.73 -4.53
C ASN A 362 9.70 -3.90 -3.57
N VAL A 363 10.89 -4.50 -3.59
CA VAL A 363 11.25 -5.65 -2.76
C VAL A 363 12.30 -5.21 -1.75
N TYR A 364 12.00 -5.35 -0.46
CA TYR A 364 12.86 -4.99 0.66
C TYR A 364 13.33 -6.23 1.41
N TRP A 365 14.57 -6.21 1.88
CA TRP A 365 15.11 -7.17 2.84
C TRP A 365 16.32 -6.56 3.56
N ASP A 366 16.78 -7.20 4.63
CA ASP A 366 18.02 -6.80 5.32
C ASP A 366 19.24 -7.45 4.64
N GLN A 367 19.98 -6.65 3.89
CA GLN A 367 21.18 -7.13 3.19
C GLN A 367 22.33 -7.45 4.14
N ALA A 368 22.44 -6.78 5.29
CA ALA A 368 23.49 -7.10 6.27
C ALA A 368 23.27 -8.50 6.84
N SER A 369 22.03 -8.85 7.16
CA SER A 369 21.66 -10.21 7.59
C SER A 369 21.95 -11.26 6.53
N VAL A 370 21.69 -10.98 5.25
CA VAL A 370 22.03 -11.90 4.14
C VAL A 370 23.55 -12.09 4.05
N LEU A 371 24.33 -11.00 4.01
CA LEU A 371 25.80 -11.04 3.92
C LEU A 371 26.45 -11.76 5.11
N LYS A 372 25.91 -11.58 6.32
CA LYS A 372 26.31 -12.30 7.53
C LYS A 372 26.11 -13.81 7.38
N GLN A 373 24.93 -14.22 6.89
CA GLN A 373 24.59 -15.64 6.72
C GLN A 373 25.49 -16.34 5.69
N ILE A 374 25.78 -15.67 4.58
CA ILE A 374 26.66 -16.22 3.55
C ILE A 374 28.16 -16.12 3.90
N GLY A 375 28.51 -15.39 4.95
CA GLY A 375 29.85 -15.38 5.55
C GLY A 375 30.90 -14.62 4.72
N VAL A 376 30.49 -13.61 3.96
CA VAL A 376 31.40 -12.82 3.10
C VAL A 376 31.87 -11.51 3.75
N VAL A 377 31.26 -11.14 4.88
CA VAL A 377 31.65 -9.98 5.69
C VAL A 377 31.71 -10.43 7.16
N ASP A 378 32.75 -9.98 7.88
CA ASP A 378 32.84 -10.15 9.32
C ASP A 378 31.97 -9.10 10.03
N PHE A 379 30.91 -9.57 10.70
CA PHE A 379 30.01 -8.74 11.50
C PHE A 379 30.27 -8.85 13.00
N THR A 380 31.43 -9.37 13.42
CA THR A 380 31.81 -9.48 14.83
C THR A 380 31.71 -8.10 15.51
N GLY A 381 30.97 -8.04 16.63
CA GLY A 381 30.76 -6.81 17.39
C GLY A 381 29.74 -5.83 16.79
N LEU A 382 29.12 -6.14 15.64
CA LEU A 382 28.08 -5.31 15.03
C LEU A 382 26.67 -5.81 15.39
N PRO A 383 25.68 -4.91 15.54
CA PRO A 383 24.31 -5.28 15.91
C PRO A 383 23.50 -5.79 14.71
N VAL A 384 23.96 -6.91 14.11
CA VAL A 384 23.36 -7.50 12.90
C VAL A 384 22.82 -8.89 13.24
N SER A 385 21.55 -9.11 12.94
CA SER A 385 20.92 -10.43 13.10
C SER A 385 21.22 -11.34 11.90
N GLY A 386 21.23 -12.65 12.08
CA GLY A 386 21.26 -13.66 11.02
C GLY A 386 19.88 -14.28 10.80
N PRO A 387 19.78 -15.62 10.68
CA PRO A 387 18.51 -16.30 10.40
C PRO A 387 17.49 -16.19 11.54
N GLU A 388 17.95 -15.82 12.76
CA GLU A 388 17.08 -15.61 13.92
C GLU A 388 16.02 -14.52 13.68
N SER A 389 16.27 -13.57 12.78
CA SER A 389 15.26 -12.58 12.35
C SER A 389 14.07 -13.26 11.66
N ALA A 390 14.32 -14.17 10.72
CA ALA A 390 13.30 -14.94 10.02
C ALA A 390 12.55 -15.87 10.96
N TRP A 391 13.24 -16.53 11.89
CA TRP A 391 12.61 -17.40 12.87
C TRP A 391 11.64 -16.61 13.74
N LYS A 392 12.05 -15.44 14.25
CA LYS A 392 11.23 -14.60 15.11
C LYS A 392 9.99 -14.04 14.43
N VAL A 393 10.10 -13.64 13.15
CA VAL A 393 8.94 -13.25 12.34
C VAL A 393 7.99 -14.42 12.14
N GLY A 394 8.54 -15.62 11.91
CA GLY A 394 7.74 -16.83 11.68
C GLY A 394 7.07 -17.40 12.94
N ASP A 395 7.68 -17.18 14.11
CA ASP A 395 7.23 -17.61 15.41
C ASP A 395 7.85 -16.69 16.47
N ARG A 396 7.01 -15.86 17.11
CA ARG A 396 7.44 -14.85 18.08
C ARG A 396 8.21 -15.44 19.27
N ASP A 397 7.95 -16.71 19.60
CA ASP A 397 8.49 -17.40 20.78
C ASP A 397 9.78 -18.17 20.44
N SER A 398 10.19 -18.22 19.17
CA SER A 398 11.36 -18.98 18.70
C SER A 398 12.72 -18.36 19.06
N VAL A 399 12.77 -17.05 19.28
CA VAL A 399 14.00 -16.30 19.58
C VAL A 399 13.70 -15.25 20.66
N PRO A 400 14.44 -15.25 21.79
CA PRO A 400 14.26 -14.27 22.84
C PRO A 400 14.30 -12.81 22.37
N GLY A 401 13.52 -11.95 23.01
CA GLY A 401 13.59 -10.49 22.89
C GLY A 401 14.97 -9.93 23.20
N ASN A 402 15.35 -8.84 22.54
CA ASN A 402 16.33 -7.90 23.07
C ASN A 402 17.74 -8.47 23.36
N ILE A 403 18.12 -9.57 22.72
CA ILE A 403 19.45 -10.21 22.90
C ILE A 403 20.63 -9.30 22.56
N MET A 404 20.42 -8.23 21.80
CA MET A 404 21.44 -7.23 21.44
C MET A 404 21.51 -6.05 22.43
N LEU A 405 20.56 -5.95 23.36
CA LEU A 405 20.55 -4.95 24.42
C LEU A 405 21.19 -5.56 25.67
N GLY A 406 22.49 -5.31 25.86
CA GLY A 406 23.31 -5.98 26.88
C GLY A 406 22.82 -5.87 28.33
N THR A 407 21.97 -4.89 28.65
CA THR A 407 21.41 -4.67 30.00
C THR A 407 19.92 -4.96 30.09
N TRP A 408 19.32 -5.60 29.08
CA TRP A 408 17.86 -5.78 29.03
C TRP A 408 17.30 -6.58 30.20
N GLU A 409 17.97 -7.66 30.60
CA GLU A 409 17.52 -8.51 31.71
C GLU A 409 17.52 -7.77 33.06
N GLU A 410 18.41 -6.79 33.22
CA GLU A 410 18.48 -5.94 34.42
C GLU A 410 17.30 -4.95 34.51
N THR A 411 16.59 -4.73 33.40
CA THR A 411 15.42 -3.82 33.34
C THR A 411 14.09 -4.48 33.66
N LEU A 412 14.06 -5.80 33.84
CA LEU A 412 12.84 -6.55 34.13
C LEU A 412 12.83 -6.99 35.60
N THR A 413 11.76 -6.67 36.32
CA THR A 413 11.52 -7.24 37.65
C THR A 413 11.03 -8.68 37.52
N ASN A 414 11.16 -9.45 38.61
CA ASN A 414 10.75 -10.87 38.66
C ASN A 414 9.26 -11.12 38.34
N ASP A 415 8.40 -10.09 38.40
CA ASP A 415 6.97 -10.18 38.05
C ASP A 415 6.66 -9.76 36.60
N GLY A 416 7.70 -9.48 35.80
CA GLY A 416 7.56 -9.07 34.39
C GLY A 416 7.20 -7.59 34.20
N SER A 417 7.20 -6.79 35.26
CA SER A 417 7.13 -5.32 35.13
C SER A 417 8.51 -4.74 34.78
N ALA A 418 8.53 -3.56 34.16
CA ALA A 418 9.78 -2.87 33.87
C ALA A 418 10.21 -2.08 35.12
N THR A 419 11.49 -2.13 35.48
CA THR A 419 12.03 -1.23 36.50
C THR A 419 11.95 0.20 35.97
N VAL A 420 11.02 0.98 36.52
CA VAL A 420 11.01 2.42 36.29
C VAL A 420 12.26 2.94 36.99
N THR A 421 13.28 3.31 36.22
CA THR A 421 14.32 4.18 36.73
C THR A 421 13.65 5.53 37.00
N GLU A 422 13.24 5.75 38.24
CA GLU A 422 12.92 7.10 38.72
C GLU A 422 14.16 7.95 38.44
N GLY A 423 13.97 8.94 37.57
CA GLY A 423 15.05 9.79 37.11
C GLY A 423 15.79 10.38 38.29
N VAL A 424 17.11 10.45 38.15
CA VAL A 424 18.03 11.24 38.98
C VAL A 424 17.37 12.58 39.30
N THR A 425 16.83 12.70 40.51
CA THR A 425 16.53 13.97 41.16
C THR A 425 17.74 14.37 41.98
N GLY A 426 18.42 15.45 41.58
CA GLY A 426 19.57 16.06 42.27
C GLY A 426 20.87 15.74 41.55
N SER A 427 21.64 16.71 41.05
CA SER A 427 21.97 18.03 41.61
C SER A 427 22.18 19.09 40.53
#